data_AF-A0A4S3JUH0-F1
#
_entry.id   AF-A0A4S3JUH0-F1
#
_cell.length_a   1.000
_cell.length_b   1.000
_cell.length_c   1.000
_cell.angle_alpha   90.00
_cell.angle_beta   90.00
_cell.angle_gamma   90.00
#
_symmetry.space_group_name_H-M   'P 1'
#
loop_
_entity.id
_entity.type
_entity.pdbx_description
1 polymer ?
#
loop_
_entity_poly.entity_id
_entity_poly.type
_entity_poly.pdbx_seq_one_letter_code
_entity_poly.pdbx_strand_id
1 'polypeptide(L)'
;MVRIKLNPVIFVICNKGYTIGRYIHGWDESYNDIQPWDVKGLPTVFGAKGKYKGYKVKTRDKLISFFANKEFFSAPYLQLVEVHMPRDDAMASLKMTAEAVASRNK
;
A
#
# COMPACT_ATOMS: atom_id res chain seq x y z
N MET A 1 -10.54 13.72 3.49
CA MET A 1 -11.50 12.71 2.97
C MET A 1 -12.70 12.56 3.89
N VAL A 2 -12.52 12.07 5.13
CA VAL A 2 -13.60 11.85 6.11
C VAL A 2 -14.45 13.11 6.34
N ARG A 3 -13.82 14.24 6.73
CA ARG A 3 -14.52 15.50 7.04
C ARG A 3 -15.42 16.02 5.92
N ILE A 4 -14.98 15.86 4.67
CA ILE A 4 -15.66 16.35 3.46
C ILE A 4 -16.44 15.25 2.72
N LYS A 5 -16.62 14.07 3.36
CA LYS A 5 -17.46 12.97 2.87
C LYS A 5 -17.12 12.47 1.46
N LEU A 6 -15.83 12.40 1.13
CA LEU A 6 -15.38 11.78 -0.14
C LEU A 6 -15.32 10.25 -0.02
N ASN A 7 -15.57 9.58 -1.14
CA ASN A 7 -15.55 8.12 -1.27
C ASN A 7 -14.42 7.59 -2.18
N PRO A 8 -13.14 7.96 -1.96
CA PRO A 8 -12.06 7.40 -2.76
C PRO A 8 -11.84 5.93 -2.40
N VAL A 9 -11.26 5.22 -3.36
CA VAL A 9 -10.67 3.89 -3.15
C VAL A 9 -9.16 4.07 -2.99
N ILE A 10 -8.63 3.75 -1.82
CA ILE A 10 -7.22 3.91 -1.48
C ILE A 10 -6.55 2.55 -1.44
N PHE A 11 -5.51 2.35 -2.23
CA PHE A 11 -4.65 1.18 -2.14
C PHE A 11 -3.39 1.55 -1.37
N VAL A 12 -3.10 0.82 -0.31
CA VAL A 12 -1.85 0.97 0.46
C VAL A 12 -1.02 -0.28 0.23
N ILE A 13 0.16 -0.10 -0.37
CA ILE A 13 1.11 -1.19 -0.59
C ILE A 13 1.84 -1.46 0.73
N CYS A 14 1.60 -2.63 1.30
CA CYS A 14 2.20 -3.09 2.54
C CYS A 14 3.33 -4.08 2.23
N ASN A 15 4.54 -3.56 2.00
CA ASN A 15 5.74 -4.32 1.63
C ASN A 15 6.89 -4.18 2.66
N LYS A 16 6.54 -3.94 3.93
CA LYS A 16 7.47 -3.95 5.09
C LYS A 16 8.60 -2.88 5.02
N GLY A 17 8.24 -1.66 4.64
CA GLY A 17 9.14 -0.50 4.70
C GLY A 17 9.54 0.01 3.32
N TYR A 18 10.69 0.68 3.25
CA TYR A 18 11.11 1.43 2.07
C TYR A 18 11.77 0.52 1.02
N THR A 19 10.97 -0.23 0.28
CA THR A 19 11.48 -1.13 -0.79
C THR A 19 12.38 -0.38 -1.79
N ILE A 20 12.00 0.83 -2.21
CA ILE A 20 12.85 1.65 -3.09
C ILE A 20 14.19 2.04 -2.42
N GLY A 21 14.16 2.42 -1.13
CA GLY A 21 15.35 2.75 -0.36
C GLY A 21 16.32 1.57 -0.30
N ARG A 22 15.79 0.35 -0.10
CA ARG A 22 16.59 -0.89 -0.10
C ARG A 22 17.24 -1.17 -1.46
N TYR A 23 16.52 -0.93 -2.55
CA TYR A 23 17.09 -1.06 -3.90
C TYR A 23 18.14 0.02 -4.22
N ILE A 24 18.04 1.22 -3.63
CA ILE A 24 19.04 2.28 -3.80
C ILE A 24 20.27 2.03 -2.91
N HIS A 25 20.08 1.76 -1.63
CA HIS A 25 21.17 1.62 -0.67
C HIS A 25 20.75 0.90 0.64
N GLY A 26 21.58 -0.06 1.06
CA GLY A 26 21.45 -0.74 2.34
C GLY A 26 20.22 -1.64 2.40
N TRP A 27 20.28 -2.76 1.66
CA TRP A 27 19.15 -3.68 1.52
C TRP A 27 18.57 -4.11 2.88
N ASP A 28 19.44 -4.47 3.83
CA ASP A 28 19.09 -4.95 5.18
C ASP A 28 19.24 -3.90 6.28
N GLU A 29 19.45 -2.64 5.90
CA GLU A 29 19.63 -1.59 6.88
C GLU A 29 18.32 -1.24 7.59
N SER A 30 18.41 -1.06 8.90
CA SER A 30 17.26 -0.84 9.79
C SER A 30 16.53 0.48 9.53
N TYR A 31 17.21 1.48 8.95
CA TYR A 31 16.58 2.74 8.56
C TYR A 31 15.55 2.57 7.43
N ASN A 32 15.57 1.44 6.71
CA ASN A 32 14.57 1.10 5.70
C ASN A 32 13.35 0.36 6.30
N ASP A 33 13.44 -0.10 7.55
CA ASP A 33 12.32 -0.68 8.27
C ASP A 33 11.39 0.42 8.79
N ILE A 34 10.09 0.10 8.86
CA ILE A 34 9.08 0.97 9.47
C ILE A 34 8.26 0.14 10.45
N GLN A 35 7.74 0.79 11.49
CA GLN A 35 6.76 0.19 12.38
C GLN A 35 5.57 -0.34 11.55
N PRO A 36 5.15 -1.60 11.70
CA PRO A 36 3.93 -2.11 11.07
C PRO A 36 2.67 -1.49 11.71
N TRP A 37 1.74 -1.01 10.87
CA TRP A 37 0.49 -0.39 11.30
C TRP A 37 -0.71 -1.22 10.85
N ASP A 38 -1.81 -1.18 11.60
CA ASP A 38 -3.12 -1.62 11.09
C ASP A 38 -3.74 -0.49 10.26
N VAL A 39 -3.28 -0.36 9.01
CA VAL A 39 -3.61 0.77 8.14
C VAL A 39 -5.13 0.84 7.87
N LYS A 40 -5.80 -0.29 7.70
CA LYS A 40 -7.27 -0.34 7.57
C LYS A 40 -8.01 0.13 8.83
N GLY A 41 -7.36 0.15 9.99
CA GLY A 41 -7.96 0.69 11.22
C GLY A 41 -7.96 2.21 11.25
N LEU A 42 -7.04 2.86 10.53
CA LEU A 42 -6.82 4.31 10.60
C LEU A 42 -8.05 5.13 10.23
N PRO A 43 -8.80 4.83 9.15
CA PRO A 43 -9.99 5.63 8.83
C PRO A 43 -11.02 5.65 9.97
N THR A 44 -11.20 4.55 10.69
CA THR A 44 -12.07 4.49 11.87
C THR A 44 -11.53 5.36 13.01
N VAL A 45 -10.23 5.31 13.29
CA VAL A 45 -9.56 6.16 14.29
C VAL A 45 -9.74 7.65 13.95
N PHE A 46 -9.66 8.00 12.67
CA PHE A 46 -9.90 9.37 12.18
C PHE A 46 -11.38 9.74 12.04
N GLY A 47 -12.31 8.92 12.56
CA GLY A 47 -13.72 9.27 12.68
C GLY A 47 -14.62 8.85 11.52
N ALA A 48 -14.20 7.93 10.65
CA ALA A 48 -15.03 7.39 9.56
C ALA A 48 -16.12 6.41 10.07
N LYS A 49 -17.01 6.87 10.95
CA LYS A 49 -18.08 6.07 11.54
C LYS A 49 -19.17 5.73 10.50
N GLY A 50 -19.31 4.46 10.15
CA GLY A 50 -20.40 3.92 9.31
C GLY A 50 -20.33 4.22 7.81
N LYS A 51 -19.34 4.99 7.34
CA LYS A 51 -19.12 5.31 5.91
C LYS A 51 -17.71 4.94 5.46
N TYR A 52 -17.30 3.72 5.81
CA TYR A 52 -15.98 3.21 5.52
C TYR A 52 -15.98 1.68 5.43
N LYS A 53 -15.17 1.14 4.52
CA LYS A 53 -14.83 -0.29 4.50
C LYS A 53 -13.35 -0.51 4.26
N GLY A 54 -12.76 -1.34 5.12
CA GLY A 54 -11.36 -1.72 5.07
C GLY A 54 -11.17 -3.15 4.62
N TYR A 55 -10.20 -3.37 3.74
CA TYR A 55 -9.89 -4.67 3.16
C TYR A 55 -8.42 -5.01 3.35
N LYS A 56 -8.11 -6.32 3.42
CA LYS A 56 -6.74 -6.84 3.34
C LYS A 56 -6.66 -7.88 2.25
N VAL A 57 -5.70 -7.72 1.34
CA VAL A 57 -5.43 -8.64 0.25
C VAL A 57 -3.97 -9.07 0.36
N LYS A 58 -3.72 -10.38 0.31
CA LYS A 58 -2.37 -10.97 0.48
C LYS A 58 -1.91 -11.83 -0.69
N THR A 59 -2.76 -12.02 -1.69
CA THR A 59 -2.52 -12.93 -2.81
C THR A 59 -3.12 -12.33 -4.07
N ARG A 60 -2.48 -12.60 -5.21
CA ARG A 60 -2.97 -12.17 -6.52
C ARG A 60 -4.42 -12.61 -6.78
N ASP A 61 -4.77 -13.86 -6.50
CA ASP A 61 -6.10 -14.38 -6.78
C ASP A 61 -7.17 -13.63 -6.00
N LYS A 62 -6.94 -13.40 -4.70
CA LYS A 62 -7.82 -12.55 -3.88
C LYS A 62 -7.94 -11.14 -4.44
N LEU A 63 -6.87 -10.55 -4.99
CA LEU A 63 -6.93 -9.22 -5.59
C LEU A 63 -7.82 -9.21 -6.84
N ILE A 64 -7.68 -10.24 -7.70
CA ILE A 64 -8.49 -10.39 -8.92
C ILE A 64 -9.96 -10.61 -8.56
N SER A 65 -10.26 -11.53 -7.64
CA SER A 65 -11.64 -11.76 -7.16
C SER A 65 -12.23 -10.52 -6.51
N PHE A 66 -11.39 -9.73 -5.82
CA PHE A 66 -11.79 -8.50 -5.18
C PHE A 66 -12.17 -7.41 -6.19
N PHE A 67 -11.43 -7.29 -7.30
CA PHE A 67 -11.80 -6.38 -8.40
C PHE A 67 -13.07 -6.78 -9.14
N ALA A 68 -13.46 -8.06 -9.11
CA ALA A 68 -14.74 -8.51 -9.64
C ALA A 68 -15.94 -8.19 -8.73
N ASN A 69 -15.72 -7.71 -7.50
CA ASN A 69 -16.79 -7.36 -6.57
C ASN A 69 -17.48 -6.05 -6.98
N LYS A 70 -18.76 -6.15 -7.38
CA LYS A 70 -19.57 -5.01 -7.83
C LYS A 70 -19.77 -3.93 -6.75
N GLU A 71 -19.89 -4.30 -5.48
CA GLU A 71 -20.04 -3.36 -4.37
C GLU A 71 -18.75 -2.57 -4.12
N PHE A 72 -17.60 -3.24 -4.21
CA PHE A 72 -16.30 -2.58 -4.12
C PHE A 72 -16.13 -1.59 -5.28
N PHE A 73 -16.41 -2.04 -6.51
CA PHE A 73 -16.23 -1.26 -7.73
C PHE A 73 -17.13 -0.02 -7.78
N SER A 74 -18.34 -0.08 -7.23
CA SER A 74 -19.25 1.07 -7.19
C SER A 74 -18.82 2.18 -6.22
N ALA A 75 -17.81 1.93 -5.38
CA ALA A 75 -17.25 2.88 -4.42
C ALA A 75 -18.29 3.70 -3.62
N PRO A 76 -19.25 3.04 -2.95
CA PRO A 76 -20.37 3.72 -2.29
C PRO A 76 -19.98 4.48 -1.00
N TYR A 77 -18.77 4.24 -0.49
CA TYR A 77 -18.18 4.85 0.71
C TYR A 77 -16.66 4.97 0.54
N LEU A 78 -15.98 5.63 1.49
CA LEU A 78 -14.51 5.58 1.56
C LEU A 78 -14.05 4.13 1.69
N GLN A 79 -13.09 3.72 0.87
CA GLN A 79 -12.54 2.36 0.90
C GLN A 79 -11.03 2.41 1.03
N LEU A 80 -10.47 1.53 1.87
CA LEU A 80 -9.03 1.35 1.98
C LEU A 80 -8.68 -0.13 1.85
N VAL A 81 -7.74 -0.43 0.97
CA VAL A 81 -7.29 -1.77 0.65
C VAL A 81 -5.81 -1.86 1.00
N GLU A 82 -5.49 -2.66 2.01
CA GLU A 82 -4.10 -3.08 2.23
C GLU A 82 -3.74 -4.16 1.21
N VAL A 83 -2.76 -3.89 0.36
CA VAL A 83 -2.20 -4.85 -0.58
C VAL A 83 -0.86 -5.31 -0.04
N HIS A 84 -0.85 -6.50 0.55
CA HIS A 84 0.36 -7.08 1.12
C HIS A 84 1.18 -7.72 0.01
N MET A 85 2.43 -7.29 -0.09
CA MET A 85 3.38 -7.74 -1.11
C MET A 85 4.69 -8.17 -0.46
N PRO A 86 5.48 -9.04 -1.11
CA PRO A 86 6.85 -9.34 -0.69
C PRO A 86 7.69 -8.06 -0.59
N ARG A 87 8.67 -8.06 0.31
CA ARG A 87 9.57 -6.91 0.56
C ARG A 87 10.48 -6.61 -0.64
N ASP A 88 10.77 -7.63 -1.42
CA ASP A 88 11.64 -7.61 -2.59
C ASP A 88 10.87 -7.41 -3.90
N ASP A 89 9.55 -7.37 -3.86
CA ASP A 89 8.73 -7.18 -5.06
C ASP A 89 8.75 -5.72 -5.51
N ALA A 90 9.25 -5.50 -6.72
CA ALA A 90 9.31 -4.19 -7.37
C ALA A 90 9.35 -4.34 -8.89
N MET A 91 8.78 -3.34 -9.57
CA MET A 91 8.78 -3.27 -11.03
C MET A 91 10.21 -3.18 -11.59
N ALA A 92 10.47 -3.80 -12.74
CA ALA A 92 11.79 -3.77 -13.37
C ALA A 92 12.31 -2.34 -13.61
N SER A 93 11.43 -1.42 -14.03
CA SER A 93 11.76 0.01 -14.20
C SER A 93 12.23 0.68 -12.91
N LEU A 94 11.65 0.31 -11.76
CA LEU A 94 12.07 0.81 -10.46
C LEU A 94 13.47 0.32 -10.13
N LYS A 95 13.75 -0.98 -10.35
CA LYS A 95 15.09 -1.56 -10.09
C LYS A 95 16.17 -0.88 -10.93
N MET A 96 15.93 -0.73 -12.24
CA MET A 96 16.85 -0.03 -13.15
C MET A 96 17.11 1.42 -12.70
N THR A 97 16.06 2.14 -12.29
CA THR A 97 16.19 3.52 -11.81
C THR A 97 16.99 3.57 -10.50
N ALA A 98 16.72 2.65 -9.57
CA ALA A 98 17.42 2.57 -8.30
C ALA A 98 18.92 2.28 -8.47
N GLU A 99 19.29 1.37 -9.39
CA GLU A 99 20.68 1.09 -9.75
C GLU A 99 21.41 2.32 -10.32
N ALA A 100 20.73 3.09 -11.18
CA ALA A 100 21.27 4.32 -11.74
C ALA A 100 21.50 5.39 -10.65
N VAL A 101 20.54 5.54 -9.73
CA VAL A 101 20.67 6.47 -8.58
C VAL A 101 21.79 6.02 -7.64
N ALA A 102 21.85 4.73 -7.30
CA ALA A 102 22.89 4.16 -6.44
C ALA A 102 24.29 4.39 -7.01
N SER A 103 24.46 4.24 -8.33
CA SER A 103 25.74 4.46 -9.00
C SER A 103 26.17 5.93 -9.01
N ARG A 104 25.21 6.87 -9.06
CA ARG A 104 25.47 8.31 -9.06
C ARG A 104 25.84 8.87 -7.69
N ASN A 105 25.41 8.22 -6.61
CA ASN A 105 25.64 8.65 -5.23
C ASN A 105 26.90 8.00 -4.60
N LYS A 106 27.72 7.32 -5.40
CA LYS A 106 29.01 6.78 -4.98
C LYS A 106 30.09 7.86 -4.94
#